data_AF-A0A968IDB5-F1
#
_entry.id   AF-A0A968IDB5-F1
#
_cell.length_a   1.000
_cell.length_b   1.000
_cell.length_c   1.000
_cell.angle_alpha   90.00
_cell.angle_beta   90.00
_cell.angle_gamma   90.00
#
_symmetry.space_group_name_H-M   'P 1'
#
loop_
_entity.id
_entity.type
_entity.pdbx_description
1 polymer ?
#
loop_
_entity_poly.entity_id
_entity_poly.type
_entity_poly.pdbx_seq_one_letter_code
_entity_poly.pdbx_strand_id
1 'polypeptide(L)'
;MKSTSKTFSPCSNCPFRSDRPFLLGKERAVEIVKAVLGDAWFPCHKTTNFDEIGQRIDIDQEHPCIGAARFIEAIRGDVRANLMFRLAVASGKLDSDSLNRSIPVYQSAIAFIQGTGKLG
;
A
#
# COMPACT_ATOMS: atom_id res chain seq x y z
N MET A 1 -31.05 -10.79 2.70
CA MET A 1 -29.74 -11.42 3.00
C MET A 1 -28.73 -10.30 3.24
N LYS A 2 -28.15 -10.17 4.44
CA LYS A 2 -27.13 -9.16 4.71
C LYS A 2 -25.81 -9.64 4.10
N SER A 3 -25.50 -9.18 2.89
CA SER A 3 -24.14 -9.32 2.34
C SER A 3 -23.23 -8.46 3.21
N THR A 4 -22.38 -9.08 4.02
CA THR A 4 -21.30 -8.35 4.71
C THR A 4 -20.30 -7.95 3.64
N SER A 5 -20.41 -6.73 3.09
CA SER A 5 -19.42 -6.20 2.15
C SER A 5 -18.03 -6.28 2.80
N LYS A 6 -17.16 -7.10 2.21
CA LYS A 6 -15.78 -7.29 2.65
C LYS A 6 -15.06 -5.95 2.52
N THR A 7 -14.78 -5.32 3.66
CA THR A 7 -14.05 -4.05 3.70
C THR A 7 -12.55 -4.29 3.54
N PHE A 8 -11.91 -3.56 2.64
CA PHE A 8 -10.47 -3.64 2.41
C PHE A 8 -9.74 -2.61 3.28
N SER A 9 -8.99 -3.09 4.27
CA SER A 9 -8.28 -2.23 5.23
C SER A 9 -6.75 -2.36 5.11
N PRO A 10 -5.99 -1.26 5.30
CA PRO A 10 -4.56 -1.36 5.54
C PRO A 10 -4.27 -2.31 6.72
N CYS A 11 -3.21 -3.11 6.61
CA CYS A 11 -2.87 -4.05 7.68
C CYS A 11 -2.42 -3.34 8.97
N SER A 12 -2.36 -4.08 10.07
CA SER A 12 -1.99 -3.54 11.39
C SER A 12 -0.56 -2.96 11.44
N ASN A 13 0.39 -3.49 10.67
CA ASN A 13 1.77 -3.00 10.59
C ASN A 13 2.04 -2.35 9.23
N CYS A 14 1.07 -1.61 8.69
CA CYS A 14 1.21 -0.97 7.38
C CYS A 14 2.13 0.26 7.44
N PRO A 15 3.16 0.37 6.58
CA PRO A 15 4.02 1.55 6.55
C PRO A 15 3.29 2.82 6.09
N PHE A 16 2.17 2.69 5.36
CA PHE A 16 1.38 3.83 4.89
C PHE A 16 0.46 4.44 5.95
N ARG A 17 0.27 3.76 7.08
CA ARG A 17 -0.56 4.26 8.18
C ARG A 17 0.15 5.38 8.92
N SER A 18 -0.56 6.48 9.15
CA SER A 18 -0.01 7.64 9.86
C SER A 18 -0.40 7.68 11.34
N ASP A 19 -1.27 6.78 11.81
CA ASP A 19 -1.65 6.66 13.23
C ASP A 19 -0.66 5.86 14.07
N ARG A 20 0.41 5.32 13.47
CA ARG A 20 1.38 4.47 14.15
C ARG A 20 2.76 4.62 13.57
N PRO A 21 3.82 4.46 14.39
CA PRO A 21 5.17 4.48 13.88
C PRO A 21 5.43 3.22 13.04
N PHE A 22 6.15 3.41 11.93
CA PHE A 22 6.74 2.33 11.16
C PHE A 22 8.14 2.78 10.76
N LEU A 23 9.16 2.01 11.10
CA LEU A 23 10.54 2.43 10.92
C LEU A 23 11.08 1.93 9.58
N LEU A 24 11.42 2.87 8.71
CA LEU A 24 12.14 2.65 7.47
C LEU A 24 13.44 3.46 7.50
N GLY A 25 14.46 2.98 6.79
CA GLY A 25 15.54 3.85 6.34
C GLY A 25 14.97 4.91 5.38
N LYS A 26 15.54 6.12 5.41
CA LYS A 26 15.06 7.24 4.58
C LYS A 26 15.10 6.90 3.09
N GLU A 27 16.17 6.26 2.65
CA GLU A 27 16.38 5.79 1.28
C GLU A 27 15.27 4.81 0.89
N ARG A 28 14.95 3.87 1.78
CA ARG A 28 13.88 2.89 1.57
C ARG A 28 12.50 3.55 1.48
N ALA A 29 12.22 4.56 2.31
CA ALA A 29 10.97 5.30 2.23
C ALA A 29 10.85 6.03 0.88
N VAL A 30 11.94 6.63 0.39
CA VAL A 30 11.98 7.29 -0.94
C VAL A 30 11.76 6.29 -2.07
N GLU A 31 12.42 5.13 -2.04
CA GLU A 31 12.22 4.05 -3.02
C GLU A 31 10.77 3.59 -3.09
N ILE A 32 10.14 3.38 -1.94
CA ILE A 32 8.73 2.94 -1.86
C ILE A 32 7.82 3.99 -2.49
N VAL A 33 8.00 5.27 -2.16
CA VAL A 33 7.20 6.35 -2.75
C VAL A 33 7.39 6.40 -4.26
N LYS A 34 8.64 6.32 -4.74
CA LYS A 34 8.94 6.30 -6.18
C LYS A 34 8.28 5.12 -6.89
N ALA A 35 8.31 3.93 -6.29
CA ALA A 35 7.68 2.74 -6.87
C ALA A 35 6.15 2.87 -6.92
N VAL A 36 5.51 3.26 -5.80
CA VAL A 36 4.05 3.39 -5.70
C VAL A 36 3.52 4.48 -6.62
N LEU A 37 4.19 5.62 -6.72
CA LEU A 37 3.80 6.69 -7.64
C LEU A 37 4.28 6.41 -9.08
N GLY A 38 5.25 5.54 -9.28
CA GLY A 38 5.73 5.11 -10.60
C GLY A 38 4.94 3.96 -11.20
N ASP A 39 3.73 3.68 -10.70
CA ASP A 39 2.86 2.60 -11.18
C ASP A 39 3.46 1.19 -11.07
N ALA A 40 4.42 0.97 -10.15
CA ALA A 40 4.94 -0.36 -9.89
C ALA A 40 3.90 -1.24 -9.18
N TRP A 41 3.96 -2.56 -9.40
CA TRP A 41 3.21 -3.51 -8.60
C TRP A 41 3.69 -3.44 -7.15
N PHE A 42 2.76 -3.18 -6.23
CA PHE A 42 3.07 -3.03 -4.81
C PHE A 42 2.25 -4.03 -3.98
N PRO A 43 2.77 -5.26 -3.79
CA PRO A 43 2.10 -6.27 -2.99
C PRO A 43 2.08 -5.87 -1.51
N CYS A 44 1.11 -6.37 -0.77
CA CYS A 44 1.08 -6.20 0.67
C CYS A 44 2.31 -6.89 1.27
N HIS A 45 3.08 -6.17 2.10
CA HIS A 45 4.30 -6.72 2.70
C HIS A 45 4.05 -7.91 3.66
N LYS A 46 2.80 -8.14 4.06
CA LYS A 46 2.40 -9.36 4.81
C LYS A 46 2.18 -10.58 3.92
N THR A 47 1.98 -10.37 2.62
CA THR A 47 1.68 -11.43 1.64
C THR A 47 2.85 -11.68 0.70
N THR A 48 3.94 -10.90 0.83
CA THR A 48 5.18 -11.09 0.08
C THR A 48 6.08 -12.04 0.84
N ASN A 49 6.52 -13.11 0.17
CA ASN A 49 7.50 -14.04 0.70
C ASN A 49 8.90 -13.70 0.22
N PHE A 50 9.91 -14.02 1.02
CA PHE A 50 11.31 -13.88 0.69
C PHE A 50 12.03 -15.22 0.89
N ASP A 51 13.03 -15.50 0.08
CA ASP A 51 13.92 -16.65 0.26
C ASP A 51 14.99 -16.39 1.33
N GLU A 52 15.85 -17.38 1.56
CA GLU A 52 16.92 -17.33 2.56
C GLU A 52 17.96 -16.22 2.31
N ILE A 53 18.04 -15.71 1.08
CA ILE A 53 18.95 -14.64 0.67
C ILE A 53 18.24 -13.29 0.54
N GLY A 54 16.97 -13.21 0.96
CA GLY A 54 16.18 -11.98 0.98
C GLY A 54 15.62 -11.55 -0.38
N GLN A 55 15.61 -12.43 -1.39
CA GLN A 55 14.94 -12.17 -2.67
C GLN A 55 13.45 -12.51 -2.58
N ARG A 56 12.61 -11.73 -3.25
CA ARG A 56 11.15 -11.94 -3.28
C ARG A 56 10.83 -13.22 -4.02
N ILE A 57 10.07 -14.11 -3.38
CA ILE A 57 9.47 -15.29 -4.00
C ILE A 57 8.03 -14.94 -4.37
N ASP A 58 7.73 -14.92 -5.66
CA ASP A 58 6.35 -14.82 -6.13
C ASP A 58 5.66 -16.18 -5.97
N ILE A 59 4.69 -16.24 -5.06
CA ILE A 59 3.89 -17.45 -4.80
C ILE A 59 2.45 -17.33 -5.32
N ASP A 60 2.15 -16.34 -6.17
CA ASP A 60 0.82 -16.06 -6.75
C ASP A 60 -0.32 -15.88 -5.70
N GLN A 61 0.04 -15.65 -4.43
CA GLN A 61 -0.89 -15.32 -3.34
C GLN A 61 -0.76 -13.85 -2.91
N GLU A 62 -0.03 -13.05 -3.67
CA GLU A 62 0.18 -11.66 -3.35
C GLU A 62 -1.07 -10.83 -3.65
N HIS A 63 -1.51 -10.09 -2.64
CA HIS A 63 -2.63 -9.17 -2.76
C HIS A 63 -2.13 -7.73 -2.93
N PRO A 64 -2.87 -6.86 -3.64
CA PRO A 64 -2.58 -5.44 -3.69
C PRO A 64 -2.46 -4.85 -2.28
N CYS A 65 -1.45 -4.01 -2.04
CA CYS A 65 -1.32 -3.33 -0.77
C CYS A 65 -2.41 -2.27 -0.58
N ILE A 66 -3.34 -2.51 0.33
CA ILE A 66 -4.44 -1.58 0.62
C ILE A 66 -3.95 -0.24 1.19
N GLY A 67 -2.84 -0.25 1.94
CA GLY A 67 -2.20 0.98 2.40
C GLY A 67 -1.70 1.85 1.23
N ALA A 68 -1.05 1.23 0.24
CA ALA A 68 -0.60 1.94 -0.96
C ALA A 68 -1.79 2.42 -1.81
N ALA A 69 -2.85 1.62 -1.94
CA ALA A 69 -4.09 2.05 -2.59
C ALA A 69 -4.69 3.32 -1.97
N ARG A 70 -4.82 3.34 -0.63
CA ARG A 70 -5.30 4.50 0.13
C ARG A 70 -4.37 5.70 0.00
N PHE A 71 -3.06 5.47 0.00
CA PHE A 71 -2.05 6.52 -0.21
C PHE A 71 -2.13 7.14 -1.60
N ILE A 72 -2.34 6.32 -2.65
CA ILE A 72 -2.58 6.80 -4.01
C ILE A 72 -3.87 7.62 -4.08
N GLU A 73 -4.97 7.13 -3.48
CA GLU A 73 -6.23 7.89 -3.43
C GLU A 73 -6.03 9.25 -2.75
N ALA A 74 -5.28 9.29 -1.65
CA ALA A 74 -4.98 10.54 -0.95
C ALA A 74 -4.18 11.55 -1.81
N ILE A 75 -3.23 11.08 -2.61
CA ILE A 75 -2.35 11.95 -3.42
C ILE A 75 -2.95 12.31 -4.78
N ARG A 76 -3.67 11.37 -5.42
CA ARG A 76 -4.16 11.48 -6.80
C ARG A 76 -5.68 11.62 -6.91
N GLY A 77 -6.42 11.50 -5.81
CA GLY A 77 -7.88 11.55 -5.78
C GLY A 77 -8.59 10.23 -6.12
N ASP A 78 -7.92 9.31 -6.83
CA ASP A 78 -8.46 7.98 -7.16
C ASP A 78 -7.35 6.93 -7.19
N VAL A 79 -7.61 5.77 -6.60
CA VAL A 79 -6.76 4.57 -6.68
C VAL A 79 -6.51 4.11 -8.13
N ARG A 80 -7.47 4.32 -9.03
CA ARG A 80 -7.37 3.99 -10.47
C ARG A 80 -6.45 4.92 -11.26
N ALA A 81 -5.94 5.98 -10.63
CA ALA A 81 -4.92 6.85 -11.20
C ALA A 81 -3.53 6.18 -11.25
N ASN A 82 -3.38 4.98 -10.69
CA ASN A 82 -2.21 4.12 -10.84
C ASN A 82 -2.57 2.90 -11.70
N LEU A 83 -1.76 2.60 -12.72
CA LEU A 83 -2.02 1.52 -13.67
C LEU A 83 -2.24 0.16 -12.99
N MET A 84 -1.35 -0.24 -12.08
CA MET A 84 -1.41 -1.56 -11.46
C MET A 84 -2.61 -1.72 -10.54
N PHE A 85 -2.99 -0.66 -9.83
CA PHE A 85 -4.22 -0.68 -9.05
C PHE A 85 -5.48 -0.65 -9.91
N ARG A 86 -5.46 0.04 -11.06
CA ARG A 86 -6.55 -0.03 -12.05
C ARG A 86 -6.75 -1.46 -12.54
N LEU A 87 -5.67 -2.18 -12.85
CA LEU A 87 -5.73 -3.59 -13.23
C LEU A 87 -6.21 -4.48 -12.09
N ALA A 88 -5.81 -4.19 -10.84
CA ALA A 88 -6.31 -4.92 -9.67
C ALA A 88 -7.82 -4.74 -9.49
N VAL A 89 -8.36 -3.54 -9.74
CA VAL A 89 -9.81 -3.29 -9.72
C VAL A 89 -10.50 -4.02 -10.87
N ALA A 90 -9.98 -3.90 -12.10
CA ALA A 90 -10.56 -4.54 -13.28
C ALA A 90 -10.59 -6.07 -13.17
N SER A 91 -9.59 -6.67 -12.52
CA SER A 91 -9.51 -8.12 -12.27
C SER A 91 -10.29 -8.60 -11.04
N GLY A 92 -10.94 -7.69 -10.30
CA GLY A 92 -11.66 -8.02 -9.07
C GLY A 92 -10.76 -8.36 -7.87
N LYS A 93 -9.44 -8.19 -7.99
CA LYS A 93 -8.48 -8.37 -6.87
C LYS A 93 -8.59 -7.24 -5.84
N LEU A 94 -9.18 -6.10 -6.21
CA LEU A 94 -9.46 -4.96 -5.34
C LEU A 94 -10.84 -4.41 -5.63
N ASP A 95 -11.63 -4.17 -4.59
CA ASP A 95 -12.83 -3.33 -4.68
C ASP A 95 -12.50 -1.94 -4.10
N SER A 96 -12.46 -0.93 -4.98
CA SER A 96 -12.15 0.45 -4.59
C SER A 96 -13.20 1.09 -3.69
N ASP A 97 -14.45 0.65 -3.83
CA ASP A 97 -15.58 1.28 -3.17
C ASP A 97 -15.67 0.76 -1.73
N SER A 98 -15.25 -0.49 -1.53
CA SER A 98 -15.09 -1.14 -0.22
C SER A 98 -13.76 -0.80 0.51
N LEU A 99 -12.99 0.20 0.06
CA LEU A 99 -11.80 0.68 0.77
C LEU A 99 -12.17 1.33 2.12
N ASN A 100 -11.51 0.90 3.19
CA ASN A 100 -11.69 1.52 4.50
C ASN A 100 -11.00 2.89 4.57
N ARG A 101 -11.81 3.95 4.53
CA ARG A 101 -11.34 5.33 4.60
C ARG A 101 -11.21 5.88 6.03
N SER A 102 -11.66 5.15 7.05
CA SER A 102 -11.55 5.58 8.45
C SER A 102 -10.15 5.37 9.06
N ILE A 103 -9.34 4.49 8.46
CA ILE A 103 -7.95 4.29 8.86
C ILE A 103 -7.08 5.35 8.18
N PRO A 104 -6.39 6.22 8.95
CA PRO A 104 -5.61 7.31 8.39
C PRO A 104 -4.33 6.79 7.74
N VAL A 105 -3.99 7.39 6.60
CA VAL A 105 -2.74 7.17 5.87
C VAL A 105 -2.04 8.50 5.65
N TYR A 106 -0.75 8.47 5.34
CA TYR A 106 -0.04 9.68 4.93
C TYR A 106 -0.71 10.32 3.71
N GLN A 107 -0.79 11.65 3.71
CA GLN A 107 -1.49 12.41 2.66
C GLN A 107 -0.52 13.01 1.62
N SER A 108 0.79 12.80 1.79
CA SER A 108 1.81 13.26 0.85
C SER A 108 3.07 12.38 0.92
N ALA A 109 3.85 12.38 -0.17
CA ALA A 109 5.17 11.77 -0.22
C ALA A 109 6.10 12.28 0.89
N ILE A 110 6.10 13.59 1.12
CA ILE A 110 6.94 14.23 2.14
C ILE A 110 6.56 13.73 3.54
N ALA A 111 5.26 13.71 3.86
CA ALA A 111 4.80 13.24 5.16
C ALA A 111 5.13 11.76 5.38
N PHE A 112 4.99 10.92 4.35
CA PHE A 112 5.39 9.51 4.42
C PHE A 112 6.89 9.35 4.70
N ILE A 113 7.74 10.07 3.95
CA ILE A 113 9.21 9.98 4.11
C ILE A 113 9.64 10.49 5.49
N GLN A 114 9.06 11.58 5.98
CA GLN A 114 9.38 12.13 7.31
C GLN A 114 8.85 11.27 8.46
N GLY A 115 7.65 10.70 8.31
CA GLY A 115 7.00 9.91 9.37
C GLY A 115 7.53 8.49 9.50
N THR A 116 8.04 7.91 8.41
CA THR A 116 8.60 6.55 8.40
C THR A 116 10.13 6.52 8.36
N GLY A 117 10.75 7.49 7.69
CA GLY A 117 12.20 7.59 7.57
C GLY A 117 12.81 8.09 8.88
N LYS A 118 13.61 7.26 9.55
CA LYS A 118 14.52 7.78 10.58
C LYS A 118 15.66 8.56 9.89
N LEU A 119 16.07 9.67 10.51
CA LEU A 119 17.35 10.30 10.22
C LEU A 119 18.43 9.30 10.64
N GLY A 120 18.92 8.51 9.69
CA GLY A 120 20.22 7.85 9.78
C GLY A 120 21.31 8.86 9.48
#